data_AF-A0A0J9T397-F1
#
_entry.id   AF-A0A0J9T397-F1
#
_cell.length_a   1.000
_cell.length_b   1.000
_cell.length_c   1.000
_cell.angle_alpha   90.00
_cell.angle_beta   90.00
_cell.angle_gamma   90.00
#
_symmetry.space_group_name_H-M   'P 1'
#
loop_
_entity.id
_entity.type
_entity.pdbx_description
1 polymer ?
#
loop_
_entity_poly.entity_id
_entity_poly.type
_entity_poly.pdbx_seq_one_letter_code
_entity_poly.pdbx_strand_id
1 'polypeptide(L)'
;MSHRYIIVIVFLATLLLKATPIFAEHFKYEIFQNLTEYRKNEGLIDLKEYTAETSFCGDPKSPLKSNSGAVDICKRFVILFKRLNPSEGTTAERSDGHPASSISSATPKHAAFLNYWLSTQLRDKNIPENLRPLLYLHLKTHYDKFKGKYKLTDQFHPIESAHLEKLDILHELYRQYYELKNNKLGGGEKKEGDRDEGCLNFLRNCKDNYNKGLEKCLPQADNNFCTALNRFRNLYEENKASFSAACQNKKLPSLPEIASLRLPKAVTGGTPKIGGDLVQAEQSSSTHQLPKIVDDVVFSSFFFNKNAHALGMLLLCYSQSVYPNLYKLLLLQYTSLFEYDEEKIKNNLMEVLHEFLKYYNLNRGNSSVDLFIKEFFYDYYKNKKEEYEKIYAECSNKKPLTSYCKLYYRCNDQLRDDLFSIKEDVAKYLGDKAKSYQQALSGNPPTETEMHKIGRSSLISLHRFAIVSTVIGVFFFLFSIYEVCKNCLKMYILFMCML
;
A
#
# COMPACT_ATOMS: atom_id res chain seq x y z
N MET A 1 29.57 19.39 -35.83
CA MET A 1 29.14 19.68 -34.44
C MET A 1 29.56 18.52 -33.56
N SER A 2 30.44 18.76 -32.60
CA SER A 2 31.15 17.71 -31.84
C SER A 2 30.26 17.00 -30.82
N HIS A 3 30.44 15.69 -30.66
CA HIS A 3 29.78 14.81 -29.69
C HIS A 3 29.79 15.36 -28.25
N ARG A 4 30.77 16.21 -27.92
CA ARG A 4 30.90 16.91 -26.64
C ARG A 4 29.80 17.96 -26.40
N TYR A 5 29.30 18.60 -27.46
CA TYR A 5 28.19 19.57 -27.35
C TYR A 5 26.86 18.88 -26.99
N ILE A 6 26.61 17.69 -27.53
CA ILE A 6 25.39 16.92 -27.23
C ILE A 6 25.42 16.46 -25.77
N ILE A 7 26.55 15.97 -25.27
CA ILE A 7 26.70 15.54 -23.88
C ILE A 7 26.50 16.72 -22.91
N VAL A 8 27.07 17.89 -23.22
CA VAL A 8 26.92 19.10 -22.38
C VAL A 8 25.48 19.60 -22.37
N ILE A 9 24.77 19.56 -23.50
CA ILE A 9 23.34 19.93 -23.57
C ILE A 9 22.47 18.94 -22.79
N VAL A 10 22.73 17.63 -22.91
CA VAL A 10 22.02 16.61 -22.12
C VAL A 10 22.28 16.81 -20.63
N PHE A 11 23.53 17.06 -20.23
CA PHE A 11 23.91 17.27 -18.83
C PHE A 11 23.28 18.54 -18.24
N LEU A 12 23.31 19.65 -18.99
CA LEU A 12 22.65 20.91 -18.61
C LEU A 12 21.13 20.78 -18.54
N ALA A 13 20.51 20.00 -19.43
CA ALA A 13 19.08 19.71 -19.37
C ALA A 13 18.71 18.91 -18.11
N THR A 14 19.52 17.91 -17.72
CA THR A 14 19.37 17.20 -16.43
C THR A 14 19.65 18.07 -15.21
N LEU A 15 20.55 19.04 -15.30
CA LEU A 15 20.85 19.96 -14.20
C LEU A 15 19.75 21.01 -14.01
N LEU A 16 19.17 21.51 -15.10
CA LEU A 16 18.05 22.47 -15.08
C LEU A 16 16.73 21.82 -14.62
N LEU A 17 16.59 20.49 -14.72
CA LEU A 17 15.47 19.74 -14.16
C LEU A 17 15.52 19.61 -12.61
N LYS A 18 16.62 19.99 -11.95
CA LYS A 18 16.78 19.88 -10.48
C LYS A 18 16.40 21.14 -9.69
N ALA A 19 16.05 22.24 -10.34
CA ALA A 19 15.54 23.42 -9.66
C ALA A 19 14.01 23.43 -9.74
N THR A 20 13.34 22.79 -8.78
CA THR A 20 11.87 22.89 -8.63
C THR A 20 11.50 24.28 -8.10
N PRO A 21 10.73 25.11 -8.85
CA PRO A 21 10.13 26.29 -8.27
C PRO A 21 8.94 25.88 -7.38
N ILE A 22 8.89 26.50 -6.20
CA ILE A 22 8.05 26.18 -5.02
C ILE A 22 6.52 26.38 -5.24
N PHE A 23 6.03 26.60 -6.46
CA PHE A 23 4.63 27.05 -6.66
C PHE A 23 3.62 26.05 -7.26
N ALA A 24 3.87 24.72 -7.32
CA ALA A 24 2.74 23.77 -7.47
C ALA A 24 2.98 22.32 -6.97
N GLU A 25 3.51 22.15 -5.76
CA GLU A 25 3.26 20.88 -5.06
C GLU A 25 1.77 20.69 -4.73
N HIS A 26 1.04 21.78 -4.55
CA HIS A 26 -0.35 21.78 -4.05
C HIS A 26 -1.36 21.07 -4.97
N PHE A 27 -1.16 21.06 -6.30
CA PHE A 27 -2.12 20.48 -7.25
C PHE A 27 -1.69 19.14 -7.86
N LYS A 28 -0.50 18.62 -7.51
CA LYS A 28 0.12 17.45 -8.17
C LYS A 28 -0.81 16.25 -8.26
N TYR A 29 -1.61 16.01 -7.22
CA TYR A 29 -2.53 14.86 -7.11
C TYR A 29 -4.03 15.25 -7.11
N GLU A 30 -4.38 16.52 -7.31
CA GLU A 30 -5.78 17.01 -7.29
C GLU A 30 -6.48 16.96 -8.66
N ILE A 31 -5.79 16.47 -9.69
CA ILE A 31 -6.22 16.59 -11.09
C ILE A 31 -7.50 15.79 -11.40
N PHE A 32 -7.74 14.66 -10.73
CA PHE A 32 -8.79 13.73 -11.15
C PHE A 32 -10.21 14.05 -10.65
N GLN A 33 -10.38 15.13 -9.87
CA GLN A 33 -11.72 15.61 -9.48
C GLN A 33 -12.57 16.05 -10.69
N ASN A 34 -11.94 16.43 -11.81
CA ASN A 34 -12.61 16.81 -13.06
C ASN A 34 -12.47 15.73 -14.14
N LEU A 35 -12.18 14.47 -13.77
CA LEU A 35 -11.86 13.40 -14.73
C LEU A 35 -12.95 13.19 -15.80
N THR A 36 -14.23 13.38 -15.46
CA THR A 36 -15.33 13.26 -16.43
C THR A 36 -15.22 14.27 -17.57
N GLU A 37 -14.83 15.51 -17.27
CA GLU A 37 -14.59 16.55 -18.28
C GLU A 37 -13.42 16.19 -19.19
N TYR A 38 -12.33 15.71 -18.59
CA TYR A 38 -11.12 15.33 -19.32
C TYR A 38 -11.37 14.16 -20.27
N ARG A 39 -12.03 13.09 -19.79
CA ARG A 39 -12.40 11.94 -20.63
C ARG A 39 -13.35 12.33 -21.76
N LYS A 40 -14.28 13.25 -21.51
CA LYS A 40 -15.18 13.76 -22.55
C LYS A 40 -14.37 14.45 -23.66
N ASN A 41 -13.46 15.35 -23.30
CA ASN A 41 -12.64 16.06 -24.29
C ASN A 41 -11.66 15.14 -25.01
N GLU A 42 -11.11 14.14 -24.33
CA GLU A 42 -10.27 13.11 -24.94
C GLU A 42 -11.05 12.27 -25.97
N GLY A 43 -12.28 11.86 -25.65
CA GLY A 43 -13.14 11.11 -26.56
C GLY A 43 -13.60 11.89 -27.80
N LEU A 44 -13.44 13.21 -27.80
CA LEU A 44 -13.79 14.09 -28.92
C LEU A 44 -12.57 14.46 -29.79
N ILE A 45 -11.40 13.89 -29.55
CA ILE A 45 -10.22 14.16 -30.38
C ILE A 45 -10.44 13.65 -31.80
N ASP A 46 -10.51 14.56 -32.76
CA ASP A 46 -10.46 14.28 -34.19
C ASP A 46 -9.16 14.85 -34.78
N LEU A 47 -8.33 13.99 -35.40
CA LEU A 47 -7.05 14.38 -36.01
C LEU A 47 -7.21 15.31 -37.22
N LYS A 48 -8.43 15.52 -37.70
CA LYS A 48 -8.77 16.50 -38.75
C LYS A 48 -9.00 17.91 -38.20
N GLU A 49 -9.09 18.08 -36.89
CA GLU A 49 -9.22 19.39 -36.25
C GLU A 49 -7.85 20.04 -36.02
N TYR A 50 -7.82 21.39 -35.99
CA TYR A 50 -6.62 22.18 -35.69
C TYR A 50 -5.40 21.79 -36.56
N THR A 51 -5.62 21.52 -37.85
CA THR A 51 -4.58 21.05 -38.78
C THR A 51 -3.41 22.03 -38.91
N ALA A 52 -3.70 23.33 -38.87
CA ALA A 52 -2.67 24.37 -38.88
C ALA A 52 -1.81 24.32 -37.61
N GLU A 53 -2.45 24.23 -36.44
CA GLU A 53 -1.78 24.19 -35.13
C GLU A 53 -1.07 22.85 -34.87
N THR A 54 -1.46 21.76 -35.53
CA THR A 54 -0.85 20.42 -35.37
C THR A 54 0.20 20.09 -36.43
N SER A 55 0.30 20.91 -37.49
CA SER A 55 1.20 20.68 -38.63
C SER A 55 2.66 20.43 -38.24
N PHE A 56 3.17 21.15 -37.24
CA PHE A 56 4.55 21.04 -36.76
C PHE A 56 4.90 19.66 -36.17
N CYS A 57 3.90 18.87 -35.73
CA CYS A 57 4.14 17.53 -35.21
C CYS A 57 4.71 16.59 -36.28
N GLY A 58 4.25 16.72 -37.53
CA GLY A 58 4.63 15.88 -38.66
C GLY A 58 5.65 16.50 -39.61
N ASP A 59 6.26 17.64 -39.26
CA ASP A 59 7.24 18.31 -40.12
C ASP A 59 8.44 17.37 -40.44
N PRO A 60 8.94 17.31 -41.68
CA PRO A 60 10.14 16.52 -42.03
C PRO A 60 11.42 16.88 -41.24
N LYS A 61 11.44 18.05 -40.60
CA LYS A 61 12.51 18.51 -39.69
C LYS A 61 12.23 18.16 -38.22
N SER A 62 11.03 17.66 -37.90
CA SER A 62 10.65 17.25 -36.55
C SER A 62 11.56 16.13 -36.03
N PRO A 63 11.98 16.17 -34.76
CA PRO A 63 12.69 15.07 -34.13
C PRO A 63 11.82 13.80 -34.01
N LEU A 64 10.50 13.91 -34.19
CA LEU A 64 9.53 12.82 -34.06
C LEU A 64 9.27 12.07 -35.38
N LYS A 65 9.77 12.58 -36.52
CA LYS A 65 9.36 12.14 -37.87
C LYS A 65 9.48 10.64 -38.15
N SER A 66 10.44 9.96 -37.52
CA SER A 66 10.70 8.54 -37.71
C SER A 66 9.79 7.64 -36.87
N ASN A 67 8.92 8.22 -36.04
CA ASN A 67 8.00 7.49 -35.17
C ASN A 67 6.58 8.03 -35.33
N SER A 68 5.76 7.34 -36.14
CA SER A 68 4.37 7.72 -36.40
C SER A 68 3.52 7.78 -35.14
N GLY A 69 3.78 6.92 -34.15
CA GLY A 69 3.12 6.95 -32.84
C GLY A 69 3.41 8.25 -32.05
N ALA A 70 4.66 8.70 -32.04
CA ALA A 70 5.05 9.96 -31.41
C ALA A 70 4.44 11.18 -32.13
N VAL A 71 4.35 11.13 -33.46
CA VAL A 71 3.66 12.17 -34.24
C VAL A 71 2.17 12.22 -33.90
N ASP A 72 1.50 11.06 -33.82
CA ASP A 72 0.08 10.97 -33.45
C ASP A 72 -0.17 11.53 -32.05
N ILE A 73 0.64 11.11 -31.06
CA ILE A 73 0.57 11.61 -29.68
C ILE A 73 0.75 13.14 -29.64
N CYS A 74 1.71 13.70 -30.39
CA CYS A 74 1.90 15.14 -30.49
C CYS A 74 0.65 15.86 -31.01
N LYS A 75 0.02 15.35 -32.08
CA LYS A 75 -1.21 15.94 -32.64
C LYS A 75 -2.37 15.88 -31.65
N ARG A 76 -2.60 14.70 -31.05
CA ARG A 76 -3.63 14.47 -30.03
C ARG A 76 -3.43 15.39 -28.82
N PHE A 77 -2.19 15.59 -28.37
CA PHE A 77 -1.87 16.51 -27.29
C PHE A 77 -2.33 17.93 -27.59
N VAL A 78 -1.97 18.46 -28.78
CA VAL A 78 -2.32 19.83 -29.18
C VAL A 78 -3.84 20.00 -29.28
N ILE A 79 -4.54 19.03 -29.87
CA ILE A 79 -6.02 19.05 -29.96
C ILE A 79 -6.65 19.03 -28.57
N LEU A 80 -6.20 18.13 -27.69
CA LEU A 80 -6.70 18.03 -26.32
C LEU A 80 -6.43 19.33 -25.53
N PHE A 81 -5.24 19.90 -25.66
CA PHE A 81 -4.90 21.18 -25.06
C PHE A 81 -5.87 22.29 -25.50
N LYS A 82 -6.16 22.38 -26.80
CA LYS A 82 -7.06 23.39 -27.37
C LYS A 82 -8.50 23.21 -26.88
N ARG A 83 -8.95 21.95 -26.74
CA ARG A 83 -10.29 21.61 -26.22
C ARG A 83 -10.45 21.93 -24.74
N LEU A 84 -9.43 21.65 -23.93
CA LEU A 84 -9.43 21.99 -22.51
C LEU A 84 -9.19 23.49 -22.25
N ASN A 85 -8.68 24.21 -23.25
CA ASN A 85 -8.34 25.61 -23.13
C ASN A 85 -8.85 26.39 -24.34
N PRO A 86 -10.18 26.40 -24.58
CA PRO A 86 -10.75 27.17 -25.66
C PRO A 86 -10.25 28.61 -25.49
N SER A 87 -9.68 29.18 -26.55
CA SER A 87 -9.33 30.59 -26.53
C SER A 87 -10.59 31.39 -26.26
N GLU A 88 -10.58 32.29 -25.27
CA GLU A 88 -11.57 33.38 -25.24
C GLU A 88 -11.55 34.05 -26.62
N GLY A 89 -12.68 34.01 -27.31
CA GLY A 89 -12.74 34.44 -28.69
C GLY A 89 -14.04 34.06 -29.39
N THR A 90 -15.16 34.51 -28.83
CA THR A 90 -16.29 35.18 -29.51
C THR A 90 -17.38 35.35 -28.47
N THR A 91 -17.74 36.59 -28.20
CA THR A 91 -19.08 36.95 -27.75
C THR A 91 -20.10 36.17 -28.59
N ALA A 92 -20.63 35.08 -28.06
CA ALA A 92 -22.06 34.91 -28.17
C ALA A 92 -22.61 36.02 -27.29
N GLU A 93 -23.00 37.14 -27.92
CA GLU A 93 -23.95 38.05 -27.31
C GLU A 93 -25.15 37.19 -26.91
N ARG A 94 -25.20 36.79 -25.64
CA ARG A 94 -26.51 36.57 -25.03
C ARG A 94 -27.13 37.95 -24.99
N SER A 95 -28.30 38.06 -25.58
CA SER A 95 -29.18 39.23 -25.67
C SER A 95 -29.57 39.86 -24.33
N ASP A 96 -28.97 39.43 -23.24
CA ASP A 96 -29.38 39.74 -21.89
C ASP A 96 -28.11 40.25 -21.21
N GLY A 97 -27.91 41.57 -21.22
CA GLY A 97 -26.68 42.30 -20.88
C GLY A 97 -26.17 42.10 -19.43
N HIS A 98 -25.85 40.88 -19.06
CA HIS A 98 -25.16 40.51 -17.83
C HIS A 98 -23.73 40.08 -18.16
N PRO A 99 -22.70 40.70 -17.57
CA PRO A 99 -21.33 40.29 -17.79
C PRO A 99 -21.14 38.88 -17.23
N ALA A 100 -20.73 37.95 -18.10
CA ALA A 100 -20.25 36.64 -17.67
C ALA A 100 -19.05 36.85 -16.74
N SER A 101 -19.18 36.39 -15.49
CA SER A 101 -18.15 36.51 -14.47
C SER A 101 -16.85 35.79 -14.91
N SER A 102 -15.83 36.59 -15.18
CA SER A 102 -14.44 36.43 -14.73
C SER A 102 -13.78 35.03 -14.73
N ILE A 103 -12.71 34.92 -15.52
CA ILE A 103 -11.47 34.11 -15.40
C ILE A 103 -11.43 32.78 -16.20
N SER A 104 -10.90 32.84 -17.43
CA SER A 104 -10.38 31.67 -18.17
C SER A 104 -8.85 31.80 -18.41
N SER A 105 -8.07 31.92 -17.34
CA SER A 105 -6.70 31.39 -17.35
C SER A 105 -6.80 29.85 -17.37
N ALA A 106 -6.03 29.16 -18.21
CA ALA A 106 -5.91 27.70 -18.11
C ALA A 106 -5.65 27.33 -16.65
N THR A 107 -6.56 26.59 -16.02
CA THR A 107 -6.38 26.26 -14.61
C THR A 107 -5.11 25.41 -14.48
N PRO A 108 -4.25 25.60 -13.46
CA PRO A 108 -3.08 24.75 -13.22
C PRO A 108 -3.39 23.24 -13.26
N LYS A 109 -4.65 22.87 -12.96
CA LYS A 109 -5.19 21.52 -13.07
C LYS A 109 -5.20 20.97 -14.50
N HIS A 110 -5.52 21.79 -15.51
CA HIS A 110 -5.51 21.38 -16.93
C HIS A 110 -4.09 21.07 -17.39
N ALA A 111 -3.12 21.92 -17.03
CA ALA A 111 -1.71 21.71 -17.37
C ALA A 111 -1.17 20.43 -16.70
N ALA A 112 -1.48 20.21 -15.42
CA ALA A 112 -1.09 19.02 -14.69
C ALA A 112 -1.73 17.74 -15.28
N PHE A 113 -3.01 17.78 -15.64
CA PHE A 113 -3.68 16.67 -16.32
C PHE A 113 -3.04 16.37 -17.68
N LEU A 114 -2.80 17.39 -18.51
CA LEU A 114 -2.15 17.21 -19.82
C LEU A 114 -0.76 16.62 -19.70
N ASN A 115 -0.01 17.01 -18.65
CA ASN A 115 1.30 16.44 -18.39
C ASN A 115 1.21 14.95 -17.99
N TYR A 116 0.26 14.60 -17.12
CA TYR A 116 -0.05 13.22 -16.78
C TYR A 116 -0.46 12.41 -18.02
N TRP A 117 -1.44 12.92 -18.79
CA TRP A 117 -1.94 12.29 -20.00
C TRP A 117 -0.81 12.04 -21.00
N LEU A 118 0.09 13.01 -21.21
CA LEU A 118 1.19 12.82 -22.14
C LEU A 118 2.16 11.73 -21.64
N SER A 119 2.50 11.74 -20.35
CA SER A 119 3.38 10.72 -19.76
C SER A 119 2.79 9.31 -19.88
N THR A 120 1.48 9.14 -19.65
CA THR A 120 0.82 7.83 -19.80
C THR A 120 0.74 7.40 -21.25
N GLN A 121 0.38 8.27 -22.19
CA GLN A 121 0.36 7.91 -23.62
C GLN A 121 1.74 7.48 -24.13
N LEU A 122 2.80 8.17 -23.70
CA LEU A 122 4.18 7.82 -24.06
C LEU A 122 4.59 6.45 -23.52
N ARG A 123 4.21 6.13 -22.27
CA ARG A 123 4.47 4.83 -21.64
C ARG A 123 3.66 3.72 -22.30
N ASP A 124 2.34 3.89 -22.38
CA ASP A 124 1.39 2.83 -22.76
C ASP A 124 1.51 2.47 -24.26
N LYS A 125 1.96 3.42 -25.10
CA LYS A 125 2.30 3.17 -26.50
C LYS A 125 3.74 2.69 -26.72
N ASN A 126 4.49 2.43 -25.64
CA ASN A 126 5.88 2.01 -25.66
C ASN A 126 6.77 2.93 -26.52
N ILE A 127 6.57 4.25 -26.40
CA ILE A 127 7.42 5.22 -27.10
C ILE A 127 8.85 5.12 -26.54
N PRO A 128 9.88 5.02 -27.39
CA PRO A 128 11.27 4.94 -26.97
C PRO A 128 11.66 6.03 -25.98
N GLU A 129 12.38 5.66 -24.91
CA GLU A 129 12.78 6.57 -23.82
C GLU A 129 13.51 7.82 -24.31
N ASN A 130 14.35 7.69 -25.34
CA ASN A 130 15.08 8.82 -25.94
C ASN A 130 14.16 9.81 -26.67
N LEU A 131 12.97 9.39 -27.14
CA LEU A 131 12.01 10.24 -27.82
C LEU A 131 11.08 10.98 -26.85
N ARG A 132 10.84 10.44 -25.65
CA ARG A 132 9.95 11.05 -24.65
C ARG A 132 10.34 12.49 -24.29
N PRO A 133 11.58 12.81 -23.84
CA PRO A 133 11.96 14.19 -23.54
C PRO A 133 11.99 15.08 -24.78
N LEU A 134 12.30 14.51 -25.96
CA LEU A 134 12.28 15.24 -27.23
C LEU A 134 10.87 15.70 -27.60
N LEU A 135 9.83 14.90 -27.33
CA LEU A 135 8.45 15.30 -27.59
C LEU A 135 8.04 16.48 -26.70
N TYR A 136 8.39 16.46 -25.41
CA TYR A 136 8.17 17.60 -24.51
C TYR A 136 8.86 18.87 -25.00
N LEU A 137 10.12 18.77 -25.42
CA LEU A 137 10.87 19.90 -25.97
C LEU A 137 10.27 20.40 -27.29
N HIS A 138 9.83 19.48 -28.15
CA HIS A 138 9.20 19.81 -29.43
C HIS A 138 7.89 20.58 -29.22
N LEU A 139 7.06 20.17 -28.26
CA LEU A 139 5.86 20.92 -27.88
C LEU A 139 6.22 22.31 -27.32
N LYS A 140 7.22 22.41 -26.42
CA LYS A 140 7.68 23.68 -25.83
C LYS A 140 8.14 24.70 -26.87
N THR A 141 8.96 24.25 -27.81
CA THR A 141 9.49 25.11 -28.89
C THR A 141 8.41 25.61 -29.85
N HIS A 142 7.24 24.99 -29.86
CA HIS A 142 6.10 25.34 -30.72
C HIS A 142 4.89 25.87 -29.94
N TYR A 143 5.08 26.32 -28.70
CA TYR A 143 4.00 26.90 -27.89
C TYR A 143 3.24 28.03 -28.61
N ASP A 144 3.90 28.84 -29.44
CA ASP A 144 3.25 29.92 -30.18
C ASP A 144 2.23 29.41 -31.20
N LYS A 145 2.41 28.19 -31.74
CA LYS A 145 1.50 27.60 -32.73
C LYS A 145 0.13 27.28 -32.14
N PHE A 146 0.08 26.90 -30.86
CA PHE A 146 -1.16 26.49 -30.20
C PHE A 146 -1.52 27.33 -28.97
N LYS A 147 -0.80 28.45 -28.74
CA LYS A 147 -0.97 29.37 -27.61
C LYS A 147 -0.72 28.71 -26.24
N GLY A 148 0.31 27.87 -26.15
CA GLY A 148 0.69 27.10 -24.95
C GLY A 148 1.44 27.89 -23.88
N LYS A 149 2.18 28.94 -24.25
CA LYS A 149 3.24 29.58 -23.42
C LYS A 149 2.83 29.98 -21.99
N TYR A 150 1.64 30.54 -21.82
CA TYR A 150 1.15 31.00 -20.51
C TYR A 150 0.25 29.99 -19.81
N LYS A 151 -0.14 28.92 -20.51
CA LYS A 151 -1.12 27.91 -20.06
C LYS A 151 -0.44 26.62 -19.62
N LEU A 152 0.66 26.26 -20.28
CA LEU A 152 1.57 25.19 -19.92
C LEU A 152 2.80 25.85 -19.27
N THR A 153 2.69 26.11 -17.97
CA THR A 153 3.73 26.73 -17.14
C THR A 153 5.03 25.91 -17.14
N ASP A 154 6.05 26.36 -16.40
CA ASP A 154 7.35 25.67 -16.28
C ASP A 154 7.26 24.21 -15.83
N GLN A 155 6.11 23.79 -15.31
CA GLN A 155 5.82 22.43 -14.81
C GLN A 155 5.39 21.44 -15.90
N PHE A 156 5.40 21.82 -17.18
CA PHE A 156 5.22 20.87 -18.27
C PHE A 156 6.52 20.09 -18.55
N HIS A 157 6.67 18.90 -17.96
CA HIS A 157 7.89 18.09 -18.04
C HIS A 157 7.58 16.61 -17.76
N PRO A 158 8.37 15.64 -18.28
CA PRO A 158 8.14 14.22 -18.03
C PRO A 158 7.97 13.92 -16.53
N ILE A 159 6.92 13.17 -16.19
CA ILE A 159 6.68 12.76 -14.80
C ILE A 159 7.57 11.56 -14.48
N GLU A 160 8.28 11.64 -13.36
CA GLU A 160 9.09 10.53 -12.84
C GLU A 160 8.22 9.28 -12.59
N SER A 161 8.73 8.09 -12.93
CA SER A 161 7.99 6.81 -12.83
C SER A 161 7.32 6.61 -11.47
N ALA A 162 8.04 6.85 -10.37
CA ALA A 162 7.50 6.68 -9.02
C ALA A 162 6.31 7.60 -8.72
N HIS A 163 6.31 8.82 -9.28
CA HIS A 163 5.19 9.75 -9.17
C HIS A 163 4.06 9.42 -10.14
N LEU A 164 4.38 8.92 -11.34
CA LEU A 164 3.39 8.50 -12.33
C LEU A 164 2.56 7.33 -11.82
N GLU A 165 3.18 6.34 -11.20
CA GLU A 165 2.47 5.21 -10.57
C GLU A 165 1.46 5.65 -9.49
N LYS A 166 1.82 6.67 -8.70
CA LYS A 166 0.91 7.27 -7.71
C LYS A 166 -0.28 7.94 -8.38
N LEU A 167 -0.05 8.63 -9.49
CA LEU A 167 -1.13 9.24 -10.29
C LEU A 167 -2.02 8.19 -10.95
N ASP A 168 -1.46 7.08 -11.46
CA ASP A 168 -2.23 5.98 -12.04
C ASP A 168 -3.21 5.38 -11.02
N ILE A 169 -2.77 5.19 -9.77
CA ILE A 169 -3.63 4.70 -8.68
C ILE A 169 -4.81 5.65 -8.46
N LEU A 170 -4.56 6.95 -8.35
CA LEU A 170 -5.64 7.93 -8.15
C LEU A 170 -6.55 8.00 -9.38
N HIS A 171 -5.98 8.01 -10.58
CA HIS A 171 -6.75 8.01 -11.82
C HIS A 171 -7.72 6.84 -11.87
N GLU A 172 -7.25 5.63 -11.54
CA GLU A 172 -8.09 4.43 -11.54
C GLU A 172 -9.22 4.52 -10.51
N LEU A 173 -8.92 4.96 -9.29
CA LEU A 173 -9.91 5.15 -8.23
C LEU A 173 -11.01 6.14 -8.66
N TYR A 174 -10.63 7.32 -9.18
CA TYR A 174 -11.58 8.32 -9.66
C TYR A 174 -12.36 7.84 -10.90
N ARG A 175 -11.71 7.11 -11.81
CA ARG A 175 -12.36 6.55 -13.01
C ARG A 175 -13.53 5.66 -12.61
N GLN A 176 -13.27 4.70 -11.73
CA GLN A 176 -14.27 3.74 -11.26
C GLN A 176 -15.39 4.43 -10.48
N TYR A 177 -15.04 5.40 -9.64
CA TYR A 177 -16.02 6.22 -8.94
C TYR A 177 -16.99 6.94 -9.89
N TYR A 178 -16.49 7.59 -10.95
CA TYR A 178 -17.36 8.29 -11.91
C TYR A 178 -18.14 7.33 -12.82
N GLU A 179 -17.61 6.14 -13.10
CA GLU A 179 -18.35 5.10 -13.83
C GLU A 179 -19.53 4.57 -13.03
N LEU A 180 -19.35 4.36 -11.73
CA LEU A 180 -20.43 4.00 -10.79
C LEU A 180 -21.44 5.14 -10.65
N LYS A 181 -20.97 6.37 -10.40
CA LYS A 181 -21.82 7.55 -10.19
C LYS A 181 -22.72 7.87 -11.38
N ASN A 182 -22.25 7.66 -12.60
CA ASN A 182 -22.99 7.95 -13.82
C ASN A 182 -23.84 6.75 -14.31
N ASN A 183 -24.10 5.75 -13.46
CA ASN A 183 -24.85 4.53 -13.78
C ASN A 183 -24.31 3.75 -15.00
N LYS A 184 -23.04 3.93 -15.36
CA LYS A 184 -22.44 3.24 -16.52
C LYS A 184 -22.11 1.77 -16.23
N LEU A 185 -22.19 1.35 -14.96
CA LEU A 185 -21.89 -0.02 -14.52
C LEU A 185 -23.14 -0.93 -14.48
N GLY A 186 -24.33 -0.45 -14.85
CA GLY A 186 -25.61 -1.16 -14.60
C GLY A 186 -26.71 -0.96 -15.65
N GLY A 187 -26.38 -0.79 -16.93
CA GLY A 187 -27.35 -0.53 -18.00
C GLY A 187 -28.02 -1.77 -18.62
N GLY A 188 -28.39 -2.77 -17.83
CA GLY A 188 -29.19 -3.90 -18.32
C GLY A 188 -30.26 -4.27 -17.30
N GLU A 189 -31.47 -4.59 -17.78
CA GLU A 189 -32.50 -5.23 -16.96
C GLU A 189 -31.90 -6.50 -16.36
N LYS A 190 -31.67 -6.50 -15.05
CA LYS A 190 -31.17 -7.66 -14.30
C LYS A 190 -32.21 -8.08 -13.28
N LYS A 191 -32.46 -9.38 -13.18
CA LYS A 191 -33.49 -9.93 -12.31
C LYS A 191 -33.01 -9.92 -10.87
N GLU A 192 -33.96 -9.92 -9.95
CA GLU A 192 -33.71 -10.13 -8.53
C GLU A 192 -32.91 -11.43 -8.32
N GLY A 193 -31.74 -11.33 -7.68
CA GLY A 193 -30.82 -12.45 -7.48
C GLY A 193 -29.59 -12.48 -8.41
N ASP A 194 -29.53 -11.65 -9.45
CA ASP A 194 -28.32 -11.50 -10.27
C ASP A 194 -27.18 -10.87 -9.45
N ARG A 195 -25.98 -11.45 -9.53
CA ARG A 195 -24.78 -10.81 -9.01
C ARG A 195 -24.62 -9.49 -9.74
N ASP A 196 -24.68 -8.38 -9.00
CA ASP A 196 -24.31 -7.07 -9.52
C ASP A 196 -22.80 -7.03 -9.81
N GLU A 197 -22.44 -7.58 -10.95
CA GLU A 197 -21.09 -7.68 -11.46
C GLU A 197 -20.44 -6.31 -11.60
N GLY A 198 -21.22 -5.25 -11.88
CA GLY A 198 -20.73 -3.88 -11.92
C GLY A 198 -20.24 -3.43 -10.54
N CYS A 199 -21.06 -3.62 -9.51
CA CYS A 199 -20.69 -3.29 -8.14
C CYS A 199 -19.55 -4.17 -7.59
N LEU A 200 -19.53 -5.46 -7.91
CA LEU A 200 -18.44 -6.36 -7.52
C LEU A 200 -17.11 -5.99 -8.18
N ASN A 201 -17.13 -5.64 -9.47
CA ASN A 201 -15.93 -5.18 -10.18
C ASN A 201 -15.43 -3.86 -9.62
N PHE A 202 -16.34 -2.91 -9.31
CA PHE A 202 -16.00 -1.68 -8.62
C PHE A 202 -15.30 -1.97 -7.28
N LEU A 203 -15.88 -2.82 -6.43
CA LEU A 203 -15.32 -3.16 -5.11
C LEU A 203 -13.95 -3.84 -5.21
N ARG A 204 -13.77 -4.76 -6.18
CA ARG A 204 -12.47 -5.39 -6.45
C ARG A 204 -11.41 -4.38 -6.89
N ASN A 205 -11.74 -3.52 -7.84
CA ASN A 205 -10.81 -2.50 -8.32
C ASN A 205 -10.51 -1.46 -7.24
N CYS A 206 -11.51 -1.08 -6.44
CA CYS A 206 -11.33 -0.17 -5.31
C CYS A 206 -10.39 -0.79 -4.27
N LYS A 207 -10.59 -2.07 -3.90
CA LYS A 207 -9.67 -2.84 -3.06
C LYS A 207 -8.24 -2.80 -3.59
N ASP A 208 -8.02 -3.19 -4.83
CA ASP A 208 -6.67 -3.34 -5.36
C ASP A 208 -5.93 -2.00 -5.43
N ASN A 209 -6.61 -0.94 -5.88
CA ASN A 209 -5.97 0.37 -6.04
C ASN A 209 -5.86 1.14 -4.73
N TYR A 210 -6.87 1.10 -3.87
CA TYR A 210 -6.83 1.79 -2.58
C TYR A 210 -5.75 1.19 -1.68
N ASN A 211 -5.64 -0.15 -1.65
CA ASN A 211 -4.59 -0.83 -0.87
C ASN A 211 -3.19 -0.53 -1.40
N LYS A 212 -2.97 -0.54 -2.73
CA LYS A 212 -1.71 -0.05 -3.34
C LYS A 212 -1.41 1.40 -2.94
N GLY A 213 -2.44 2.24 -2.88
CA GLY A 213 -2.34 3.61 -2.39
C GLY A 213 -1.87 3.68 -0.94
N LEU A 214 -2.48 2.91 -0.03
CA LEU A 214 -2.07 2.84 1.37
C LEU A 214 -0.61 2.39 1.53
N GLU A 215 -0.20 1.38 0.77
CA GLU A 215 1.17 0.85 0.78
C GLU A 215 2.22 1.84 0.27
N LYS A 216 1.86 2.72 -0.67
CA LYS A 216 2.76 3.80 -1.12
C LYS A 216 2.67 5.05 -0.24
N CYS A 217 1.59 5.21 0.51
CA CYS A 217 1.36 6.35 1.38
C CYS A 217 2.07 6.19 2.73
N LEU A 218 1.90 5.06 3.44
CA LEU A 218 2.20 4.98 4.88
C LEU A 218 3.66 4.63 5.28
N PRO A 219 4.42 3.79 4.56
CA PRO A 219 5.78 3.42 4.97
C PRO A 219 6.78 4.59 4.98
N GLN A 220 6.57 5.57 4.09
CA GLN A 220 7.34 6.82 4.01
C GLN A 220 6.37 7.93 3.63
N ALA A 221 5.63 8.45 4.63
CA ALA A 221 4.53 9.40 4.46
C ALA A 221 4.78 10.46 3.36
N ASP A 222 4.32 10.19 2.13
CA ASP A 222 4.19 11.20 1.09
C ASP A 222 2.91 11.96 1.41
N ASN A 223 3.04 12.97 2.27
CA ASN A 223 1.90 13.74 2.79
C ASN A 223 1.00 14.26 1.66
N ASN A 224 1.56 14.60 0.49
CA ASN A 224 0.79 15.08 -0.65
C ASN A 224 -0.03 13.96 -1.29
N PHE A 225 0.57 12.79 -1.53
CA PHE A 225 -0.14 11.63 -2.07
C PHE A 225 -1.17 11.07 -1.08
N CYS A 226 -0.79 10.93 0.19
CA CYS A 226 -1.67 10.51 1.27
C CYS A 226 -2.89 11.42 1.41
N THR A 227 -2.69 12.74 1.33
CA THR A 227 -3.79 13.73 1.37
C THR A 227 -4.74 13.53 0.19
N ALA A 228 -4.21 13.30 -1.01
CA ALA A 228 -5.04 13.05 -2.19
C ALA A 228 -5.82 11.73 -2.11
N LEU A 229 -5.19 10.66 -1.60
CA LEU A 229 -5.87 9.38 -1.35
C LEU A 229 -6.99 9.54 -0.31
N ASN A 230 -6.76 10.31 0.75
CA ASN A 230 -7.77 10.59 1.76
C ASN A 230 -8.93 11.45 1.21
N ARG A 231 -8.66 12.36 0.27
CA ARG A 231 -9.72 13.11 -0.42
C ARG A 231 -10.61 12.20 -1.26
N PHE A 232 -10.02 11.24 -1.99
CA PHE A 232 -10.79 10.22 -2.68
C PHE A 232 -11.66 9.42 -1.70
N ARG A 233 -11.08 8.99 -0.56
CA ARG A 233 -11.84 8.32 0.50
C ARG A 233 -13.05 9.13 0.94
N ASN A 234 -12.86 10.40 1.30
CA ASN A 234 -13.95 11.25 1.76
C ASN A 234 -15.04 11.38 0.69
N LEU A 235 -14.65 11.57 -0.56
CA LEU A 235 -15.58 11.62 -1.69
C LEU A 235 -16.40 10.32 -1.82
N TYR A 236 -15.75 9.16 -1.68
CA TYR A 236 -16.43 7.86 -1.67
C TYR A 236 -17.41 7.75 -0.50
N GLU A 237 -16.99 8.06 0.72
CA GLU A 237 -17.83 7.96 1.93
C GLU A 237 -19.06 8.88 1.85
N GLU A 238 -18.90 10.12 1.36
CA GLU A 238 -19.98 11.09 1.15
C GLU A 238 -21.04 10.59 0.16
N ASN A 239 -20.62 9.87 -0.89
CA ASN A 239 -21.52 9.39 -1.95
C ASN A 239 -21.92 7.90 -1.78
N LYS A 240 -21.41 7.23 -0.74
CA LYS A 240 -21.59 5.78 -0.50
C LYS A 240 -23.05 5.37 -0.39
N ALA A 241 -23.90 6.23 0.21
CA ALA A 241 -25.33 5.98 0.32
C ALA A 241 -26.00 5.93 -1.07
N SER A 242 -25.65 6.87 -1.95
CA SER A 242 -26.13 6.90 -3.34
C SER A 242 -25.65 5.68 -4.13
N PHE A 243 -24.43 5.22 -3.89
CA PHE A 243 -23.91 4.00 -4.52
C PHE A 243 -24.56 2.73 -4.01
N SER A 244 -25.00 2.70 -2.76
CA SER A 244 -25.72 1.55 -2.21
C SER A 244 -27.03 1.33 -2.98
N ALA A 245 -27.73 2.41 -3.37
CA ALA A 245 -28.92 2.30 -4.24
C ALA A 245 -28.58 1.76 -5.63
N ALA A 246 -27.47 2.20 -6.23
CA ALA A 246 -26.98 1.67 -7.51
C ALA A 246 -26.56 0.18 -7.40
N CYS A 247 -26.07 -0.24 -6.24
CA CYS A 247 -25.68 -1.61 -5.91
C CYS A 247 -26.84 -2.44 -5.30
N GLN A 248 -28.09 -2.20 -5.72
CA GLN A 248 -29.30 -2.93 -5.27
C GLN A 248 -29.47 -2.96 -3.74
N ASN A 249 -29.23 -1.82 -3.09
CA ASN A 249 -29.30 -1.64 -1.64
C ASN A 249 -28.34 -2.53 -0.82
N LYS A 250 -27.31 -3.10 -1.43
CA LYS A 250 -26.21 -3.72 -0.68
C LYS A 250 -25.45 -2.65 0.08
N LYS A 251 -25.28 -2.86 1.39
CA LYS A 251 -24.49 -1.97 2.24
C LYS A 251 -23.04 -2.00 1.78
N LEU A 252 -22.57 -0.89 1.22
CA LEU A 252 -21.18 -0.77 0.79
C LEU A 252 -20.25 -0.63 2.01
N PRO A 253 -19.13 -1.37 2.05
CA PRO A 253 -18.15 -1.25 3.12
C PRO A 253 -17.46 0.12 3.12
N SER A 254 -17.09 0.60 4.30
CA SER A 254 -16.32 1.84 4.45
C SER A 254 -14.84 1.62 4.10
N LEU A 255 -14.23 2.61 3.48
CA LEU A 255 -12.80 2.63 3.21
C LEU A 255 -12.00 2.91 4.51
N PRO A 256 -10.87 2.19 4.73
CA PRO A 256 -9.99 2.43 5.86
C PRO A 256 -9.53 3.88 5.93
N GLU A 257 -9.61 4.47 7.11
CA GLU A 257 -9.10 5.80 7.37
C GLU A 257 -7.57 5.78 7.47
N ILE A 258 -6.92 6.82 6.96
CA ILE A 258 -5.45 6.94 6.99
C ILE A 258 -5.06 7.52 8.36
N ALA A 259 -4.58 6.66 9.26
CA ALA A 259 -4.34 7.00 10.66
C ALA A 259 -3.35 8.16 10.88
N SER A 260 -2.37 8.34 9.99
CA SER A 260 -1.37 9.42 10.07
C SER A 260 -1.97 10.83 9.95
N LEU A 261 -3.19 10.96 9.43
CA LEU A 261 -3.92 12.23 9.33
C LEU A 261 -4.81 12.52 10.56
N ARG A 262 -4.88 11.62 11.55
CA ARG A 262 -5.63 11.82 12.79
C ARG A 262 -4.92 12.71 13.80
N LEU A 263 -3.59 12.83 13.74
CA LEU A 263 -2.84 13.58 14.73
C LEU A 263 -2.86 15.07 14.38
N PRO A 264 -3.37 15.95 15.26
CA PRO A 264 -2.97 17.35 15.24
C PRO A 264 -1.44 17.40 15.20
N LYS A 265 -0.87 18.35 14.44
CA LYS A 265 0.55 18.73 14.60
C LYS A 265 0.77 19.24 16.03
N ALA A 266 1.03 18.34 16.95
CA ALA A 266 1.47 18.56 18.32
C ALA A 266 2.05 17.21 18.77
N VAL A 267 3.31 17.04 19.14
CA VAL A 267 4.43 17.91 19.46
C VAL A 267 5.67 17.19 18.92
N THR A 268 6.61 17.91 18.33
CA THR A 268 7.98 17.43 18.11
C THR A 268 8.55 16.95 19.47
N GLY A 269 8.44 15.65 19.75
CA GLY A 269 8.81 15.06 21.05
C GLY A 269 8.02 13.82 21.51
N GLY A 270 7.13 13.23 20.70
CA GLY A 270 6.50 11.94 21.04
C GLY A 270 7.49 10.77 20.94
N THR A 271 7.50 9.88 21.93
CA THR A 271 8.26 8.63 21.87
C THR A 271 7.84 7.80 20.64
N PRO A 272 8.78 7.17 19.90
CA PRO A 272 8.45 6.27 18.82
C PRO A 272 7.45 5.19 19.28
N LYS A 273 6.47 4.87 18.43
CA LYS A 273 5.55 3.75 18.68
C LYS A 273 6.35 2.45 18.55
N ILE A 274 6.20 1.54 19.51
CA ILE A 274 6.89 0.25 19.56
C ILE A 274 6.62 -0.53 18.28
N GLY A 275 5.38 -0.57 17.81
CA GLY A 275 5.02 -1.27 16.58
C GLY A 275 5.82 -0.82 15.37
N GLY A 276 6.12 0.48 15.26
CA GLY A 276 6.98 1.03 14.21
C GLY A 276 8.42 0.55 14.33
N ASP A 277 8.97 0.57 15.54
CA ASP A 277 10.33 0.10 15.83
C ASP A 277 10.51 -1.39 15.54
N LEU A 278 9.45 -2.19 15.72
CA LEU A 278 9.46 -3.64 15.43
C LEU A 278 9.57 -3.95 13.93
N VAL A 279 9.21 -3.03 13.02
CA VAL A 279 9.17 -3.28 11.57
C VAL A 279 10.19 -2.45 10.77
N GLN A 280 10.85 -1.47 11.38
CA GLN A 280 11.88 -0.69 10.69
C GLN A 280 13.18 -1.49 10.51
N ALA A 281 13.70 -1.54 9.28
CA ALA A 281 14.89 -2.33 8.94
C ALA A 281 16.21 -1.79 9.55
N GLU A 282 16.31 -0.48 9.79
CA GLU A 282 17.61 0.20 9.94
C GLU A 282 18.24 0.20 11.34
N GLN A 283 17.51 -0.13 12.41
CA GLN A 283 18.10 -0.17 13.77
C GLN A 283 18.44 -1.61 14.19
N SER A 284 19.70 -1.95 14.47
CA SER A 284 20.15 -3.33 14.78
C SER A 284 19.53 -3.96 16.04
N SER A 285 18.81 -3.18 16.85
CA SER A 285 17.98 -3.63 17.97
C SER A 285 16.79 -2.69 18.09
N SER A 286 15.58 -3.20 18.41
CA SER A 286 14.52 -2.30 18.87
C SER A 286 15.00 -1.62 20.16
N THR A 287 14.70 -0.33 20.30
CA THR A 287 14.90 0.48 21.53
C THR A 287 14.38 -0.21 22.79
N HIS A 288 13.44 -1.16 22.62
CA HIS A 288 12.73 -1.87 23.67
C HIS A 288 13.15 -3.34 23.88
N GLN A 289 14.27 -3.78 23.26
CA GLN A 289 14.81 -5.17 23.33
C GLN A 289 13.85 -6.27 22.85
N LEU A 290 12.74 -5.87 22.22
CA LEU A 290 11.80 -6.79 21.60
C LEU A 290 12.35 -7.24 20.23
N PRO A 291 12.33 -8.54 19.90
CA PRO A 291 12.76 -9.03 18.59
C PRO A 291 11.95 -8.36 17.48
N LYS A 292 12.62 -7.92 16.41
CA LYS A 292 11.91 -7.34 15.29
C LYS A 292 10.95 -8.35 14.65
N ILE A 293 9.84 -7.82 14.15
CA ILE A 293 8.93 -8.55 13.28
C ILE A 293 9.44 -8.27 11.86
N VAL A 294 10.41 -9.04 11.39
CA VAL A 294 10.92 -8.94 10.01
C VAL A 294 10.63 -10.25 9.28
N ASP A 295 10.70 -10.22 7.95
CA ASP A 295 10.83 -11.43 7.17
C ASP A 295 12.10 -12.19 7.60
N ASP A 296 11.93 -13.26 8.39
CA ASP A 296 13.02 -14.20 8.63
C ASP A 296 13.40 -14.86 7.29
N VAL A 297 14.69 -14.86 6.98
CA VAL A 297 15.21 -15.63 5.85
C VAL A 297 15.13 -17.10 6.23
N VAL A 298 14.09 -17.79 5.75
CA VAL A 298 13.94 -19.24 5.94
C VAL A 298 14.81 -19.94 4.88
N PHE A 299 15.90 -20.57 5.31
CA PHE A 299 16.64 -21.51 4.46
C PHE A 299 15.80 -22.79 4.30
N SER A 300 15.30 -23.08 3.10
CA SER A 300 14.69 -24.38 2.81
C SER A 300 15.57 -25.27 1.91
N SER A 301 15.27 -26.56 1.96
CA SER A 301 16.11 -27.76 1.88
C SER A 301 16.75 -28.18 0.54
N PHE A 302 17.75 -29.08 0.65
CA PHE A 302 18.47 -29.79 -0.42
C PHE A 302 17.58 -30.56 -1.41
N PHE A 303 17.86 -30.44 -2.71
CA PHE A 303 17.32 -31.33 -3.75
C PHE A 303 18.38 -32.33 -4.23
N PHE A 304 18.05 -33.63 -4.23
CA PHE A 304 18.84 -34.66 -4.90
C PHE A 304 18.38 -34.81 -6.36
N ASN A 305 19.19 -34.34 -7.31
CA ASN A 305 19.02 -34.71 -8.71
C ASN A 305 19.69 -36.08 -8.94
N LYS A 306 18.90 -37.13 -9.23
CA LYS A 306 19.41 -38.49 -9.45
C LYS A 306 20.25 -38.66 -10.73
N ASN A 307 20.29 -37.65 -11.61
CA ASN A 307 20.92 -37.79 -12.94
C ASN A 307 22.27 -37.10 -13.09
N ALA A 308 22.83 -36.55 -12.01
CA ALA A 308 24.20 -36.05 -12.02
C ALA A 308 24.87 -36.47 -10.70
N HIS A 309 26.03 -37.12 -10.79
CA HIS A 309 26.97 -37.28 -9.67
C HIS A 309 27.61 -35.92 -9.28
N ALA A 310 26.83 -34.85 -9.26
CA ALA A 310 27.23 -33.50 -8.91
C ALA A 310 26.22 -32.90 -7.92
N LEU A 311 26.71 -32.57 -6.73
CA LEU A 311 25.96 -31.89 -5.69
C LEU A 311 25.78 -30.42 -6.10
N GLY A 312 24.77 -30.14 -6.92
CA GLY A 312 24.43 -28.77 -7.31
C GLY A 312 23.64 -28.06 -6.21
N MET A 313 24.28 -27.19 -5.45
CA MET A 313 23.62 -26.38 -4.41
C MET A 313 22.97 -25.15 -5.07
N LEU A 314 21.66 -25.22 -5.35
CA LEU A 314 20.88 -24.03 -5.70
C LEU A 314 20.17 -23.51 -4.43
N LEU A 315 20.74 -22.48 -3.80
CA LEU A 315 20.12 -21.74 -2.70
C LEU A 315 19.00 -20.88 -3.25
N LEU A 316 17.76 -21.33 -3.10
CA LEU A 316 16.58 -20.47 -3.26
C LEU A 316 16.27 -19.86 -1.90
N CYS A 317 16.77 -18.65 -1.65
CA CYS A 317 16.37 -17.87 -0.48
C CYS A 317 14.97 -17.31 -0.71
N TYR A 318 13.98 -17.82 0.03
CA TYR A 318 12.67 -17.18 0.13
C TYR A 318 12.50 -16.69 1.57
N SER A 319 12.34 -15.38 1.75
CA SER A 319 12.04 -14.78 3.04
C SER A 319 10.52 -14.84 3.26
N GLN A 320 10.07 -15.48 4.32
CA GLN A 320 8.66 -15.52 4.69
C GLN A 320 8.54 -15.07 6.14
N SER A 321 7.99 -13.87 6.37
CA SER A 321 7.67 -13.41 7.72
C SER A 321 6.85 -14.44 8.47
N VAL A 322 7.25 -14.69 9.71
CA VAL A 322 6.55 -15.54 10.67
C VAL A 322 5.20 -14.91 11.11
N TYR A 323 5.04 -13.61 10.85
CA TYR A 323 3.90 -12.76 11.20
C TYR A 323 3.55 -11.77 10.06
N PRO A 324 3.19 -12.26 8.85
CA PRO A 324 3.05 -11.40 7.68
C PRO A 324 1.91 -10.37 7.82
N ASN A 325 0.80 -10.74 8.47
CA ASN A 325 -0.35 -9.86 8.64
C ASN A 325 -0.09 -8.80 9.72
N LEU A 326 0.51 -9.21 10.84
CA LEU A 326 0.92 -8.29 11.90
C LEU A 326 2.00 -7.32 11.38
N TYR A 327 3.02 -7.83 10.68
CA TYR A 327 4.05 -7.01 10.05
C TYR A 327 3.43 -5.95 9.14
N LYS A 328 2.53 -6.37 8.24
CA LYS A 328 1.86 -5.47 7.31
C LYS A 328 1.03 -4.41 8.05
N LEU A 329 0.31 -4.80 9.09
CA LEU A 329 -0.49 -3.87 9.89
C LEU A 329 0.38 -2.80 10.57
N LEU A 330 1.50 -3.21 11.17
CA LEU A 330 2.44 -2.30 11.84
C LEU A 330 3.12 -1.36 10.84
N LEU A 331 3.54 -1.89 9.67
CA LEU A 331 4.10 -1.09 8.58
C LEU A 331 3.11 -0.03 8.07
N LEU A 332 1.82 -0.34 8.09
CA LEU A 332 0.73 0.58 7.73
C LEU A 332 0.21 1.37 8.93
N GLN A 333 0.98 1.47 10.02
CA GLN A 333 0.64 2.28 11.20
C GLN A 333 -0.76 1.97 11.74
N TYR A 334 -1.09 0.68 11.86
CA TYR A 334 -2.39 0.16 12.28
C TYR A 334 -3.57 0.47 11.35
N THR A 335 -3.32 0.98 10.14
CA THR A 335 -4.33 1.12 9.09
C THR A 335 -4.59 -0.25 8.45
N SER A 336 -5.82 -0.76 8.59
CA SER A 336 -6.23 -2.01 7.93
C SER A 336 -6.31 -1.81 6.42
N LEU A 337 -5.91 -2.81 5.66
CA LEU A 337 -6.21 -2.84 4.22
C LEU A 337 -7.72 -2.99 4.00
N PHE A 338 -8.21 -2.39 2.92
CA PHE A 338 -9.60 -2.48 2.52
C PHE A 338 -9.93 -3.90 2.08
N GLU A 339 -11.05 -4.41 2.57
CA GLU A 339 -11.68 -5.66 2.16
C GLU A 339 -13.19 -5.45 2.18
N TYR A 340 -13.89 -6.07 1.22
CA TYR A 340 -15.34 -5.96 1.09
C TYR A 340 -16.06 -7.30 1.29
N ASP A 341 -15.33 -8.41 1.22
CA ASP A 341 -15.86 -9.74 1.51
C ASP A 341 -15.90 -9.95 3.03
N GLU A 342 -17.11 -10.16 3.57
CA GLU A 342 -17.32 -10.28 5.03
C GLU A 342 -16.56 -11.45 5.66
N GLU A 343 -16.44 -12.58 4.99
CA GLU A 343 -15.69 -13.73 5.50
C GLU A 343 -14.19 -13.42 5.52
N LYS A 344 -13.67 -12.77 4.47
CA LYS A 344 -12.28 -12.32 4.43
C LYS A 344 -11.97 -11.25 5.48
N ILE A 345 -12.90 -10.33 5.75
CA ILE A 345 -12.76 -9.36 6.84
C ILE A 345 -12.57 -10.11 8.17
N LYS A 346 -13.45 -11.06 8.49
CA LYS A 346 -13.35 -11.86 9.72
C LYS A 346 -12.04 -12.66 9.80
N ASN A 347 -11.61 -13.24 8.68
CA ASN A 347 -10.34 -13.94 8.59
C ASN A 347 -9.15 -13.02 8.87
N ASN A 348 -9.06 -11.88 8.19
CA ASN A 348 -7.95 -10.94 8.34
C ASN A 348 -7.83 -10.44 9.80
N LEU A 349 -8.95 -10.16 10.46
CA LEU A 349 -8.95 -9.78 11.89
C LEU A 349 -8.37 -10.90 12.76
N MET A 350 -8.84 -12.14 12.57
CA MET A 350 -8.38 -13.27 13.38
C MET A 350 -6.93 -13.67 13.07
N GLU A 351 -6.45 -13.51 11.83
CA GLU A 351 -5.05 -13.75 11.47
C GLU A 351 -4.12 -12.77 12.18
N VAL A 352 -4.45 -11.48 12.16
CA VAL A 352 -3.69 -10.45 12.89
C VAL A 352 -3.66 -10.75 14.39
N LEU A 353 -4.81 -11.06 15.00
CA LEU A 353 -4.88 -11.37 16.43
C LEU A 353 -4.07 -12.62 16.77
N HIS A 354 -4.17 -13.68 15.96
CA HIS A 354 -3.42 -14.91 16.15
C HIS A 354 -1.90 -14.67 16.05
N GLU A 355 -1.45 -13.90 15.06
CA GLU A 355 -0.04 -13.54 14.92
C GLU A 355 0.46 -12.67 16.06
N PHE A 356 -0.34 -11.70 16.51
CA PHE A 356 -0.06 -10.90 17.70
C PHE A 356 0.09 -11.78 18.95
N LEU A 357 -0.83 -12.72 19.20
CA LEU A 357 -0.76 -13.63 20.34
C LEU A 357 0.46 -14.57 20.27
N LYS A 358 0.82 -15.03 19.08
CA LYS A 358 2.04 -15.82 18.85
C LYS A 358 3.28 -15.00 19.21
N TYR A 359 3.36 -13.75 18.77
CA TYR A 359 4.47 -12.85 19.10
C TYR A 359 4.51 -12.54 20.62
N TYR A 360 3.37 -12.21 21.21
CA TYR A 360 3.22 -11.99 22.65
C TYR A 360 3.71 -13.19 23.46
N ASN A 361 3.30 -14.41 23.11
CA ASN A 361 3.63 -15.61 23.89
C ASN A 361 5.14 -15.91 23.90
N LEU A 362 5.86 -15.61 22.83
CA LEU A 362 7.31 -15.74 22.77
C LEU A 362 8.03 -14.66 23.60
N ASN A 363 7.42 -13.48 23.73
CA ASN A 363 8.06 -12.30 24.31
C ASN A 363 7.47 -11.89 25.67
N ARG A 364 6.56 -12.66 26.26
CA ARG A 364 5.88 -12.33 27.52
C ARG A 364 6.82 -12.13 28.73
N GLY A 365 8.06 -12.61 28.65
CA GLY A 365 9.11 -12.34 29.66
C GLY A 365 9.84 -11.02 29.49
N ASN A 366 9.69 -10.34 28.34
CA ASN A 366 10.29 -9.04 28.08
C ASN A 366 9.47 -7.94 28.77
N SER A 367 10.13 -7.02 29.48
CA SER A 367 9.48 -5.93 30.23
C SER A 367 8.69 -4.97 29.34
N SER A 368 9.06 -4.82 28.07
CA SER A 368 8.44 -3.93 27.10
C SER A 368 7.20 -4.52 26.42
N VAL A 369 6.88 -5.82 26.63
CA VAL A 369 5.73 -6.46 25.99
C VAL A 369 4.39 -5.80 26.40
N ASP A 370 4.29 -5.31 27.64
CA ASP A 370 3.10 -4.62 28.15
C ASP A 370 2.80 -3.32 27.37
N LEU A 371 3.86 -2.61 26.97
CA LEU A 371 3.72 -1.41 26.15
C LEU A 371 3.20 -1.75 24.75
N PHE A 372 3.68 -2.85 24.15
CA PHE A 372 3.17 -3.31 22.86
C PHE A 372 1.71 -3.78 22.92
N ILE A 373 1.30 -4.45 24.01
CA ILE A 373 -0.11 -4.81 24.25
C ILE A 373 -0.97 -3.54 24.29
N LYS A 374 -0.58 -2.55 25.10
CA LYS A 374 -1.32 -1.28 25.20
C LYS A 374 -1.45 -0.60 23.85
N GLU A 375 -0.36 -0.52 23.09
CA GLU A 375 -0.35 0.10 21.76
C GLU A 375 -1.27 -0.64 20.78
N PHE A 376 -1.10 -1.95 20.60
CA PHE A 376 -1.91 -2.75 19.68
C PHE A 376 -3.41 -2.67 20.01
N PHE A 377 -3.77 -2.79 21.29
CA PHE A 377 -5.18 -2.76 21.68
C PHE A 377 -5.80 -1.36 21.57
N TYR A 378 -5.01 -0.30 21.82
CA TYR A 378 -5.47 1.07 21.71
C TYR A 378 -5.61 1.53 20.25
N ASP A 379 -4.58 1.34 19.43
CA ASP A 379 -4.53 1.87 18.06
C ASP A 379 -5.32 1.03 17.06
N TYR A 380 -5.38 -0.30 17.26
CA TYR A 380 -6.03 -1.22 16.32
C TYR A 380 -7.26 -1.91 16.88
N TYR A 381 -7.11 -2.72 17.94
CA TYR A 381 -8.18 -3.61 18.39
C TYR A 381 -9.45 -2.85 18.80
N LYS A 382 -9.30 -1.73 19.51
CA LYS A 382 -10.41 -0.88 19.96
C LYS A 382 -11.35 -0.47 18.81
N ASN A 383 -10.77 -0.14 17.65
CA ASN A 383 -11.52 0.29 16.47
C ASN A 383 -12.21 -0.86 15.73
N LYS A 384 -11.95 -2.11 16.14
CA LYS A 384 -12.48 -3.35 15.56
C LYS A 384 -13.22 -4.21 16.60
N LYS A 385 -13.46 -3.66 17.79
CA LYS A 385 -13.99 -4.41 18.94
C LYS A 385 -15.34 -5.05 18.61
N GLU A 386 -16.23 -4.31 17.95
CA GLU A 386 -17.56 -4.82 17.58
C GLU A 386 -17.46 -6.02 16.61
N GLU A 387 -16.55 -5.96 15.62
CA GLU A 387 -16.33 -7.06 14.70
C GLU A 387 -15.72 -8.29 15.39
N TYR A 388 -14.76 -8.10 16.30
CA TYR A 388 -14.23 -9.19 17.12
C TYR A 388 -15.32 -9.84 17.97
N GLU A 389 -16.16 -9.06 18.64
CA GLU A 389 -17.23 -9.59 19.49
C GLU A 389 -18.25 -10.39 18.69
N LYS A 390 -18.58 -9.97 17.46
CA LYS A 390 -19.41 -10.74 16.54
C LYS A 390 -18.76 -12.09 16.19
N ILE A 391 -17.47 -12.09 15.90
CA ILE A 391 -16.71 -13.34 15.63
C ILE A 391 -16.74 -14.25 16.85
N TYR A 392 -16.48 -13.71 18.04
CA TYR A 392 -16.45 -14.50 19.27
C TYR A 392 -17.80 -15.12 19.59
N ALA A 393 -18.89 -14.35 19.46
CA ALA A 393 -20.25 -14.85 19.66
C ALA A 393 -20.65 -15.90 18.61
N GLU A 394 -20.22 -15.73 17.36
CA GLU A 394 -20.49 -16.68 16.30
C GLU A 394 -19.73 -18.00 16.49
N CYS A 395 -18.45 -17.93 16.82
CA CYS A 395 -17.57 -19.09 16.91
C CYS A 395 -17.69 -19.83 18.24
N SER A 396 -18.03 -19.17 19.35
CA SER A 396 -18.23 -19.84 20.64
C SER A 396 -19.35 -20.89 20.60
N ASN A 397 -20.36 -20.66 19.77
CA ASN A 397 -21.57 -21.48 19.67
C ASN A 397 -21.55 -22.53 18.54
N LYS A 398 -20.53 -22.53 17.67
CA LYS A 398 -20.52 -23.33 16.44
C LYS A 398 -19.27 -24.19 16.33
N LYS A 399 -19.39 -25.38 15.73
CA LYS A 399 -18.21 -26.17 15.33
C LYS A 399 -17.36 -25.39 14.30
N PRO A 400 -16.02 -25.55 14.30
CA PRO A 400 -15.10 -24.78 13.44
C PRO A 400 -15.21 -25.16 11.96
N LEU A 401 -16.28 -24.70 11.32
CA LEU A 401 -16.54 -24.89 9.91
C LEU A 401 -15.79 -23.85 9.07
N THR A 402 -15.84 -22.59 9.51
CA THR A 402 -15.19 -21.46 8.83
C THR A 402 -13.71 -21.33 9.22
N SER A 403 -12.94 -20.70 8.33
CA SER A 403 -11.52 -20.41 8.51
C SER A 403 -11.26 -19.53 9.74
N TYR A 404 -12.04 -18.45 9.92
CA TYR A 404 -11.87 -17.54 11.05
C TYR A 404 -12.23 -18.19 12.40
N CYS A 405 -13.23 -19.10 12.45
CA CYS A 405 -13.50 -19.85 13.68
C CYS A 405 -12.37 -20.82 14.02
N LYS A 406 -11.73 -21.44 13.02
CA LYS A 406 -10.51 -22.24 13.28
C LYS A 406 -9.39 -21.40 13.89
N LEU A 407 -9.21 -20.16 13.43
CA LEU A 407 -8.23 -19.23 14.01
C LEU A 407 -8.62 -18.82 15.43
N TYR A 408 -9.90 -18.52 15.67
CA TYR A 408 -10.43 -18.24 17.01
C TYR A 408 -10.09 -19.35 18.01
N TYR A 409 -10.32 -20.61 17.67
CA TYR A 409 -9.95 -21.71 18.57
C TYR A 409 -8.44 -21.83 18.79
N ARG A 410 -7.60 -21.52 17.79
CA ARG A 410 -6.15 -21.46 17.99
C ARG A 410 -5.75 -20.34 18.94
N CYS A 411 -6.39 -19.17 18.85
CA CYS A 411 -6.19 -18.09 19.80
C CYS A 411 -6.59 -18.51 21.21
N ASN A 412 -7.73 -19.17 21.38
CA ASN A 412 -8.18 -19.69 22.67
C ASN A 412 -7.16 -20.70 23.27
N ASP A 413 -6.63 -21.61 22.45
CA ASP A 413 -5.59 -22.57 22.88
C ASP A 413 -4.30 -21.85 23.32
N GLN A 414 -3.84 -20.87 22.55
CA GLN A 414 -2.67 -20.04 22.88
C GLN A 414 -2.88 -19.24 24.17
N LEU A 415 -4.10 -18.77 24.42
CA LEU A 415 -4.48 -18.06 25.64
C LEU A 415 -4.69 -19.01 26.82
N ARG A 416 -5.03 -20.27 26.55
CA ARG A 416 -5.58 -21.23 27.54
C ARG A 416 -6.81 -20.69 28.25
N ASP A 417 -7.61 -19.93 27.51
CA ASP A 417 -8.82 -19.28 27.95
C ASP A 417 -9.70 -18.99 26.74
N ASP A 418 -10.97 -18.74 27.00
CA ASP A 418 -11.93 -18.47 25.95
C ASP A 418 -12.03 -16.96 25.68
N LEU A 419 -11.70 -16.53 24.45
CA LEU A 419 -11.77 -15.12 24.02
C LEU A 419 -13.16 -14.52 24.25
N PHE A 420 -14.23 -15.31 24.14
CA PHE A 420 -15.59 -14.82 24.39
C PHE A 420 -15.82 -14.52 25.88
N SER A 421 -15.21 -15.32 26.77
CA SER A 421 -15.26 -15.15 28.22
C SER A 421 -14.46 -13.93 28.72
N ILE A 422 -13.35 -13.58 28.06
CA ILE A 422 -12.50 -12.43 28.43
C ILE A 422 -12.70 -11.19 27.54
N LYS A 423 -13.73 -11.18 26.69
CA LYS A 423 -13.97 -10.16 25.65
C LYS A 423 -14.04 -8.72 26.17
N GLU A 424 -14.43 -8.54 27.42
CA GLU A 424 -14.59 -7.21 28.02
C GLU A 424 -13.26 -6.43 28.04
N ASP A 425 -12.16 -7.11 28.37
CA ASP A 425 -10.84 -6.50 28.47
C ASP A 425 -9.69 -7.52 28.24
N VAL A 426 -9.55 -7.95 26.99
CA VAL A 426 -8.48 -8.86 26.55
C VAL A 426 -7.08 -8.26 26.79
N ALA A 427 -6.94 -6.93 26.68
CA ALA A 427 -5.66 -6.25 26.89
C ALA A 427 -5.18 -6.38 28.34
N LYS A 428 -6.07 -6.12 29.30
CA LYS A 428 -5.79 -6.29 30.72
C LYS A 428 -5.47 -7.74 31.07
N TYR A 429 -6.23 -8.69 30.53
CA TYR A 429 -5.96 -10.12 30.71
C TYR A 429 -4.53 -10.49 30.29
N LEU A 430 -4.09 -10.04 29.11
CA LEU A 430 -2.74 -10.29 28.60
C LEU A 430 -1.66 -9.58 29.43
N GLY A 431 -1.92 -8.35 29.87
CA GLY A 431 -1.01 -7.56 30.71
C GLY A 431 -0.79 -8.20 32.09
N ASP A 432 -1.86 -8.63 32.76
CA ASP A 432 -1.79 -9.30 34.06
C ASP A 432 -1.00 -10.63 33.95
N LYS A 433 -1.23 -11.39 32.86
CA LYS A 433 -0.50 -12.63 32.58
C LYS A 433 0.99 -12.39 32.28
N ALA A 434 1.33 -11.31 31.58
CA ALA A 434 2.73 -10.94 31.32
C ALA A 434 3.46 -10.55 32.61
N LYS A 435 2.84 -9.72 33.46
CA LYS A 435 3.40 -9.32 34.76
C LYS A 435 3.68 -10.53 35.65
N SER A 436 2.72 -11.45 35.74
CA SER A 436 2.91 -12.67 36.52
C SER A 436 4.08 -13.52 36.00
N TYR A 437 4.20 -13.64 34.67
CA TYR A 437 5.33 -14.37 34.06
C TYR A 437 6.67 -13.69 34.35
N GLN A 438 6.73 -12.35 34.29
CA GLN A 438 7.93 -11.57 34.62
C GLN A 438 8.31 -11.68 36.11
N GLN A 439 7.33 -11.63 37.03
CA GLN A 439 7.55 -11.82 38.46
C GLN A 439 8.12 -13.22 38.75
N ALA A 440 7.56 -14.26 38.12
CA ALA A 440 8.05 -15.63 38.26
C ALA A 440 9.50 -15.79 37.76
N LEU A 441 9.87 -15.10 36.66
CA LEU A 441 11.26 -15.05 36.19
C LEU A 441 12.20 -14.33 37.15
N SER A 442 11.70 -13.31 37.87
CA SER A 442 12.49 -12.58 38.88
C SER A 442 12.64 -13.29 40.23
N GLY A 443 12.05 -14.50 40.40
CA GLY A 443 12.16 -15.28 41.63
C GLY A 443 11.21 -14.86 42.77
N ASN A 444 10.26 -13.96 42.50
CA ASN A 444 9.24 -13.56 43.47
C ASN A 444 7.94 -14.32 43.18
N PRO A 445 7.49 -15.24 44.07
CA PRO A 445 6.26 -16.00 43.83
C PRO A 445 5.04 -15.07 43.82
N PRO A 446 4.09 -15.24 42.87
CA PRO A 446 2.88 -14.44 42.82
C PRO A 446 2.02 -14.71 44.07
N THR A 447 1.34 -13.67 44.56
CA THR A 447 0.47 -13.74 45.74
C THR A 447 -0.79 -14.57 45.47
N GLU A 448 -1.41 -15.11 46.52
CA GLU A 448 -2.61 -15.97 46.43
C GLU A 448 -3.79 -15.28 45.69
N THR A 449 -3.91 -13.96 45.86
CA THR A 449 -4.88 -13.11 45.15
C THR A 449 -4.56 -12.96 43.65
N GLU A 450 -3.28 -12.96 43.27
CA GLU A 450 -2.83 -13.00 41.87
C GLU A 450 -3.10 -14.39 41.28
N MET A 451 -2.85 -15.47 42.03
CA MET A 451 -3.12 -16.84 41.61
C MET A 451 -4.60 -17.11 41.34
N HIS A 452 -5.52 -16.51 42.11
CA HIS A 452 -6.97 -16.70 41.93
C HIS A 452 -7.52 -15.98 40.68
N LYS A 453 -6.85 -14.92 40.20
CA LYS A 453 -7.18 -14.25 38.91
C LYS A 453 -6.66 -15.02 37.69
N ILE A 454 -5.66 -15.88 37.88
CA ILE A 454 -4.83 -16.42 36.79
C ILE A 454 -5.39 -17.71 36.16
N GLY A 455 -6.38 -18.35 36.77
CA GLY A 455 -6.93 -19.62 36.26
C GLY A 455 -5.94 -20.79 36.35
N ARG A 456 -6.46 -21.99 36.62
CA ARG A 456 -5.66 -23.20 36.94
C ARG A 456 -4.74 -23.70 35.81
N SER A 457 -4.83 -23.13 34.59
CA SER A 457 -4.12 -23.57 33.39
C SER A 457 -2.66 -23.07 33.28
N SER A 458 -2.26 -22.06 34.06
CA SER A 458 -0.91 -21.44 34.03
C SER A 458 0.18 -22.32 34.66
N LEU A 459 -0.17 -23.02 35.75
CA LEU A 459 0.71 -23.89 36.54
C LEU A 459 1.24 -25.10 35.75
N ILE A 460 0.42 -25.60 34.81
CA ILE A 460 0.80 -26.69 33.89
C ILE A 460 1.87 -26.25 32.89
N SER A 461 1.98 -24.95 32.58
CA SER A 461 3.03 -24.46 31.68
C SER A 461 4.41 -24.50 32.33
N LEU A 462 4.51 -24.17 33.62
CA LEU A 462 5.78 -24.15 34.36
C LEU A 462 6.45 -25.53 34.37
N HIS A 463 5.65 -26.59 34.52
CA HIS A 463 6.15 -27.97 34.53
C HIS A 463 6.58 -28.48 33.14
N ARG A 464 5.96 -27.98 32.05
CA ARG A 464 6.34 -28.37 30.68
C ARG A 464 7.58 -27.63 30.17
N PHE A 465 7.89 -26.44 30.68
CA PHE A 465 9.10 -25.69 30.28
C PHE A 465 10.40 -26.30 30.82
N ALA A 466 10.38 -26.95 32.00
CA ALA A 466 11.51 -27.73 32.48
C ALA A 466 11.90 -28.87 31.51
N ILE A 467 10.90 -29.43 30.80
CA ILE A 467 11.07 -30.53 29.85
C ILE A 467 11.55 -30.02 28.48
N VAL A 468 11.07 -28.87 28.00
CA VAL A 468 11.50 -28.31 26.70
C VAL A 468 12.94 -27.77 26.77
N SER A 469 13.35 -27.14 27.88
CA SER A 469 14.73 -26.68 28.07
C SER A 469 15.74 -27.83 28.13
N THR A 470 15.36 -28.98 28.70
CA THR A 470 16.20 -30.18 28.69
C THR A 470 16.31 -30.79 27.28
N VAL A 471 15.23 -30.82 26.50
CA VAL A 471 15.27 -31.33 25.11
C VAL A 471 16.11 -30.45 24.19
N ILE A 472 16.03 -29.13 24.32
CA ILE A 472 16.86 -28.19 23.55
C ILE A 472 18.34 -28.33 23.95
N GLY A 473 18.64 -28.46 25.24
CA GLY A 473 20.00 -28.71 25.73
C GLY A 473 20.59 -30.02 25.20
N VAL A 474 19.80 -31.09 25.17
CA VAL A 474 20.21 -32.38 24.57
C VAL A 474 20.44 -32.23 23.06
N PHE A 475 19.62 -31.46 22.36
CA PHE A 475 19.79 -31.21 20.93
C PHE A 475 21.09 -30.45 20.62
N PHE A 476 21.41 -29.39 21.38
CA PHE A 476 22.69 -28.67 21.24
C PHE A 476 23.89 -29.52 21.62
N PHE A 477 23.75 -30.41 22.61
CA PHE A 477 24.81 -31.34 22.99
C PHE A 477 25.06 -32.38 21.88
N LEU A 478 24.00 -32.96 21.30
CA LEU A 478 24.10 -33.89 20.17
C LEU A 478 24.65 -33.22 18.91
N PHE A 479 24.27 -31.97 18.64
CA PHE A 479 24.82 -31.19 17.52
C PHE A 479 26.31 -30.90 17.71
N SER A 480 26.73 -30.58 18.93
CA SER A 480 28.14 -30.36 19.27
C SER A 480 28.96 -31.65 19.09
N ILE A 481 28.41 -32.81 19.52
CA ILE A 481 29.03 -34.12 19.30
C ILE A 481 29.14 -34.43 17.80
N TYR A 482 28.07 -34.18 17.02
CA TYR A 482 28.08 -34.38 15.58
C TYR A 482 29.19 -33.58 14.89
N GLU A 483 29.38 -32.32 15.26
CA GLU A 483 30.38 -31.46 14.61
C GLU A 483 31.82 -31.79 15.05
N VAL A 484 32.00 -32.27 16.28
CA VAL A 484 33.27 -32.87 16.72
C VAL A 484 33.55 -34.17 15.96
N CYS A 485 32.57 -35.06 15.80
CA CYS A 485 32.72 -36.31 15.03
C CYS A 485 33.05 -36.04 13.56
N LYS A 486 32.40 -35.05 12.94
CA LYS A 486 32.67 -34.62 11.56
C LYS A 486 34.09 -34.10 11.40
N ASN A 487 34.59 -33.31 12.35
CA ASN A 487 35.95 -32.80 12.35
C ASN A 487 37.00 -33.91 12.60
N CYS A 488 36.72 -34.86 13.50
CA CYS A 488 37.55 -36.05 13.70
C CYS A 488 37.62 -36.93 12.45
N LEU A 489 36.49 -37.14 11.75
CA LEU A 489 36.46 -37.89 10.50
C LEU A 489 37.25 -37.18 9.40
N LYS A 490 37.17 -35.85 9.33
CA LYS A 490 37.96 -35.02 8.40
C LYS A 490 39.46 -35.14 8.67
N MET A 491 39.87 -35.11 9.94
CA MET A 491 41.25 -35.31 10.38
C MET A 491 41.75 -36.74 10.08
N TYR A 492 40.91 -37.74 10.30
CA TYR A 492 41.22 -39.14 9.99
C TYR A 492 41.42 -39.37 8.49
N ILE A 493 40.57 -38.78 7.65
CA ILE A 493 40.70 -38.84 6.19
C ILE A 493 41.97 -38.09 5.72
N LEU A 494 42.29 -36.93 6.30
CA LEU A 494 43.54 -36.21 6.01
C LEU A 494 44.79 -37.00 6.44
N PHE A 495 44.74 -37.70 7.57
CA PHE A 495 45.84 -38.56 8.04
C PHE A 495 46.04 -39.78 7.13
N MET A 496 44.95 -40.41 6.66
CA MET A 496 44.99 -41.54 5.73
C MET A 496 45.39 -41.14 4.30
N CYS A 497 45.27 -39.86 3.92
CA CYS A 497 45.79 -39.33 2.66
C CYS A 497 47.27 -38.91 2.72
N MET A 498 47.89 -38.89 3.91
CA MET A 498 49.31 -38.58 4.11
C MET A 498 50.19 -39.82 4.39
N LEU A 499 49.58 -41.00 4.50
CA LEU A 499 50.22 -42.32 4.44
C LEU A 499 50.08 -42.87 3.01
#